data_AF-A0A662UD75-F1
#
_entry.id   AF-A0A662UD75-F1
#
_cell.length_a   1.000
_cell.length_b   1.000
_cell.length_c   1.000
_cell.angle_alpha   90.00
_cell.angle_beta   90.00
_cell.angle_gamma   90.00
#
_symmetry.space_group_name_H-M   'P 1'
#
loop_
_entity.id
_entity.type
_entity.pdbx_description
1 polymer ?
#
loop_
_entity_poly.entity_id
_entity_poly.type
_entity_poly.pdbx_seq_one_letter_code
_entity_poly.pdbx_strand_id
1 'polypeptide(L)'
;MSEECCDFVDCRVAFKYLVKEGKVNIHLSKHAIERFIERRHWGFKGVSKEAIVNIVRNVFRDGEFKTFTDKVIVWTKNYVLICSIDKNSNVIVKTVITRSTLKKELEERLKKGIKVRWKQITVYASKL
;
A
#
# COMPACT_ATOMS: atom_id res chain seq x y z
N MET A 1 -24.02 -23.64 0.99
CA MET A 1 -24.11 -23.19 2.39
C MET A 1 -23.32 -21.92 2.52
N SER A 2 -24.00 -20.89 2.99
CA SER A 2 -23.64 -19.48 2.88
C SER A 2 -22.68 -19.06 3.99
N GLU A 3 -21.53 -18.51 3.63
CA GLU A 3 -20.77 -17.60 4.47
C GLU A 3 -20.24 -16.45 3.60
N GLU A 4 -21.16 -15.67 3.04
CA GLU A 4 -20.85 -14.30 2.65
C GLU A 4 -20.76 -13.46 3.93
N CYS A 5 -19.65 -13.56 4.66
CA CYS A 5 -19.29 -12.57 5.66
C CYS A 5 -18.83 -11.30 4.92
N CYS A 6 -19.75 -10.39 4.66
CA CYS A 6 -19.43 -9.01 4.30
C CYS A 6 -18.76 -8.29 5.49
N ASP A 7 -17.49 -8.60 5.75
CA ASP A 7 -16.57 -7.83 6.61
C ASP A 7 -16.18 -6.51 5.89
N PHE A 8 -17.17 -5.72 5.48
CA PHE A 8 -16.93 -4.46 4.77
C PHE A 8 -16.34 -3.43 5.74
N VAL A 9 -15.08 -3.07 5.54
CA VAL A 9 -14.39 -2.00 6.25
C VAL A 9 -14.36 -0.76 5.36
N ASP A 10 -15.06 0.31 5.77
CA ASP A 10 -14.92 1.62 5.10
C ASP A 10 -13.51 2.16 5.35
N CYS A 11 -12.65 2.05 4.34
CA CYS A 11 -11.25 2.45 4.41
C CYS A 11 -11.09 3.95 4.73
N ARG A 12 -12.07 4.81 4.44
CA ARG A 12 -12.01 6.25 4.79
C ARG A 12 -12.08 6.45 6.29
N VAL A 13 -12.95 5.69 6.96
CA VAL A 13 -13.14 5.76 8.42
C VAL A 13 -11.95 5.12 9.12
N ALA A 14 -11.57 3.91 8.71
CA ALA A 14 -10.43 3.20 9.30
C ALA A 14 -9.12 4.00 9.14
N PHE A 15 -8.89 4.63 7.98
CA PHE A 15 -7.70 5.44 7.76
C PHE A 15 -7.64 6.67 8.68
N LYS A 16 -8.77 7.32 8.98
CA LYS A 16 -8.79 8.44 9.95
C LYS A 16 -8.33 8.00 11.34
N TYR A 17 -8.72 6.80 11.78
CA TYR A 17 -8.25 6.26 13.06
C TYR A 17 -6.74 6.01 13.05
N LEU A 18 -6.22 5.38 12.00
CA LEU A 18 -4.78 5.16 11.83
C LEU A 18 -4.00 6.49 11.88
N VAL A 19 -4.46 7.52 11.16
CA VAL A 19 -3.85 8.85 11.16
C VAL A 19 -3.85 9.47 12.56
N LYS A 20 -4.96 9.34 13.30
CA LYS A 20 -5.09 9.86 14.68
C LYS A 20 -4.12 9.17 15.64
N GLU A 21 -3.98 7.85 15.56
CA GLU A 21 -3.01 7.10 16.35
C GLU A 21 -1.56 7.41 15.93
N GLY A 22 -1.36 7.70 14.64
CA GLY A 22 -0.07 7.94 14.04
C GLY A 22 0.75 6.66 13.86
N LYS A 23 0.13 5.48 13.95
CA LYS A 23 0.78 4.18 13.78
C LYS A 23 0.16 3.44 12.60
N VAL A 24 0.98 2.72 11.85
CA VAL A 24 0.49 1.90 10.73
C VAL A 24 1.24 0.57 10.68
N ASN A 25 0.46 -0.52 10.63
CA ASN A 25 0.94 -1.88 10.40
C ASN A 25 0.61 -2.26 8.97
N ILE A 26 1.63 -2.62 8.20
CA ILE A 26 1.52 -2.84 6.76
C ILE A 26 1.87 -4.30 6.46
N HIS A 27 0.99 -5.02 5.79
CA HIS A 27 1.23 -6.40 5.37
C HIS A 27 1.28 -6.49 3.85
N LEU A 28 2.29 -7.16 3.33
CA LEU A 28 2.43 -7.39 1.89
C LEU A 28 1.70 -8.66 1.48
N SER A 29 0.81 -8.56 0.49
CA SER A 29 0.26 -9.75 -0.16
C SER A 29 1.36 -10.47 -0.96
N LYS A 30 1.18 -11.78 -1.17
CA LYS A 30 2.04 -12.56 -2.07
C LYS A 30 2.14 -11.91 -3.45
N HIS A 31 0.99 -11.50 -3.99
CA HIS A 31 0.92 -10.82 -5.28
C HIS A 31 1.71 -9.50 -5.30
N ALA A 32 1.67 -8.69 -4.24
CA ALA A 32 2.45 -7.45 -4.18
C ALA A 32 3.96 -7.72 -4.20
N ILE A 33 4.41 -8.79 -3.53
CA ILE A 33 5.82 -9.22 -3.52
C ILE A 33 6.25 -9.66 -4.93
N GLU A 34 5.48 -10.51 -5.59
CA GLU A 34 5.73 -10.95 -6.98
C GLU A 34 5.84 -9.73 -7.92
N ARG A 35 4.90 -8.79 -7.79
CA ARG A 35 4.88 -7.53 -8.54
C ARG A 35 6.07 -6.62 -8.29
N PHE A 36 6.74 -6.70 -7.13
CA PHE A 36 8.01 -6.01 -6.88
C PHE A 36 9.18 -6.73 -7.55
N ILE A 37 9.20 -8.06 -7.51
CA ILE A 37 10.26 -8.90 -8.09
C ILE A 37 10.26 -8.78 -9.61
N GLU A 38 9.11 -9.00 -10.26
CA GLU A 38 8.94 -8.92 -11.71
C GLU A 38 9.42 -7.58 -12.28
N ARG A 39 9.08 -6.48 -11.61
CA ARG A 39 9.35 -5.13 -12.11
C ARG A 39 10.79 -4.66 -11.90
N ARG A 40 11.56 -5.27 -11.00
CA ARG A 40 12.98 -4.95 -10.83
C ARG A 40 13.91 -5.91 -11.59
N HIS A 41 13.37 -6.97 -12.18
CA HIS A 41 14.12 -7.99 -12.91
C HIS A 41 14.78 -7.49 -14.22
N TRP A 42 14.53 -6.25 -14.64
CA TRP A 42 15.17 -5.60 -15.79
C TRP A 42 16.60 -5.09 -15.54
N GLY A 43 17.28 -5.47 -14.44
CA GLY A 43 18.69 -5.12 -14.29
C GLY A 43 19.42 -5.51 -13.00
N PHE A 44 18.75 -6.05 -11.99
CA PHE A 44 19.41 -6.42 -10.72
C PHE A 44 19.00 -7.84 -10.29
N LYS A 45 19.99 -8.71 -10.05
CA LYS A 45 19.82 -10.02 -9.42
C LYS A 45 19.12 -9.85 -8.06
N GLY A 46 17.92 -10.44 -7.92
CA GLY A 46 17.23 -10.68 -6.65
C GLY A 46 16.86 -9.42 -5.85
N VAL A 47 15.59 -9.03 -5.84
CA VAL A 47 15.13 -8.04 -4.85
C VAL A 47 15.04 -8.76 -3.50
N SER A 48 15.90 -8.38 -2.55
CA SER A 48 15.82 -8.91 -1.20
C SER A 48 14.51 -8.49 -0.53
N LYS A 49 14.03 -9.33 0.39
CA LYS A 49 12.83 -9.04 1.16
C LYS A 49 12.97 -7.73 1.96
N GLU A 50 14.15 -7.47 2.51
CA GLU A 50 14.46 -6.21 3.21
C GLU A 50 14.33 -5.01 2.27
N ALA A 51 14.78 -5.14 1.02
CA ALA A 51 14.66 -4.06 0.03
C ALA A 51 13.19 -3.73 -0.27
N ILE A 52 12.33 -4.74 -0.42
CA ILE A 52 10.88 -4.53 -0.60
C ILE A 52 10.27 -3.84 0.62
N VAL A 53 10.58 -4.34 1.82
CA VAL A 53 10.13 -3.76 3.09
C VAL A 53 10.55 -2.30 3.21
N ASN A 54 11.80 -1.97 2.86
CA ASN A 54 12.31 -0.61 2.89
C ASN A 54 11.64 0.29 1.87
N ILE A 55 11.37 -0.21 0.65
CA ILE A 55 10.62 0.55 -0.36
C ILE A 55 9.23 0.89 0.15
N VAL A 56 8.49 -0.09 0.66
CA VAL A 56 7.13 0.14 1.17
C VAL A 56 7.15 1.11 2.35
N ARG A 57 8.09 0.95 3.29
CA ARG A 57 8.26 1.88 4.41
C ARG A 57 8.47 3.32 3.91
N ASN A 58 9.35 3.51 2.92
CA ASN A 58 9.62 4.84 2.36
C ASN A 58 8.40 5.41 1.61
N VAL A 59 7.66 4.57 0.88
CA VAL A 59 6.42 5.01 0.22
C VAL A 59 5.38 5.48 1.23
N PHE A 60 5.21 4.78 2.35
CA PHE A 60 4.27 5.22 3.40
C PHE A 60 4.75 6.45 4.17
N ARG A 61 6.07 6.61 4.32
CA ARG A 61 6.66 7.78 5.00
C ARG A 61 6.51 9.06 4.17
N ASP A 62 6.82 8.99 2.88
CA ASP A 62 6.99 10.16 2.04
C ASP A 62 5.82 10.37 1.05
N GLY A 63 4.94 9.38 0.94
CA GLY A 63 3.87 9.33 -0.04
C GLY A 63 2.66 10.20 0.29
N GLU A 64 1.89 10.45 -0.76
CA GLU A 64 0.56 11.04 -0.69
C GLU A 64 -0.49 9.94 -0.67
N PHE A 65 -1.55 10.15 0.11
CA PHE A 65 -2.61 9.19 0.33
C PHE A 65 -3.93 9.69 -0.23
N LYS A 66 -4.73 8.76 -0.75
CA LYS A 66 -6.13 8.99 -1.11
C LYS A 66 -6.95 7.78 -0.72
N THR A 67 -7.99 8.03 0.05
CA THR A 67 -8.84 7.00 0.61
C THR A 67 -10.17 6.95 -0.13
N PHE A 68 -10.58 5.75 -0.51
CA PHE A 68 -11.89 5.42 -1.04
C PHE A 68 -12.59 4.51 -0.04
N THR A 69 -13.84 4.14 -0.31
CA THR A 69 -14.61 3.22 0.53
C THR A 69 -13.94 1.85 0.67
N ASP A 70 -13.39 1.32 -0.42
CA ASP A 70 -12.87 -0.04 -0.54
C ASP A 70 -11.34 -0.14 -0.48
N LYS A 71 -10.64 0.99 -0.66
CA LYS A 71 -9.17 1.01 -0.78
C LYS A 71 -8.53 2.30 -0.33
N VAL A 72 -7.26 2.19 0.01
CA VAL A 72 -6.34 3.32 0.18
C VAL A 72 -5.29 3.23 -0.91
N ILE A 73 -5.08 4.33 -1.63
CA ILE A 73 -3.98 4.45 -2.58
C ILE A 73 -2.93 5.34 -1.94
N VAL A 74 -1.68 4.87 -1.92
CA VAL A 74 -0.52 5.67 -1.52
C VAL A 74 0.46 5.73 -2.68
N TRP A 75 0.98 6.91 -2.97
CA TRP A 75 1.92 7.07 -4.07
C TRP A 75 3.06 8.04 -3.77
N THR A 76 4.16 7.80 -4.47
CA THR A 76 5.31 8.68 -4.60
C THR A 76 5.56 8.91 -6.10
N LYS A 77 6.66 9.61 -6.44
CA LYS A 77 7.11 9.74 -7.83
C LYS A 77 7.44 8.40 -8.51
N ASN A 78 7.79 7.37 -7.74
CA ASN A 78 8.29 6.10 -8.30
C ASN A 78 7.26 4.96 -8.21
N TYR A 79 6.46 4.95 -7.14
CA TYR A 79 5.57 3.84 -6.81
C TYR A 79 4.16 4.32 -6.49
N VAL A 80 3.19 3.52 -6.89
CA VAL A 80 1.79 3.60 -6.48
C VAL A 80 1.43 2.26 -5.84
N LEU A 81 0.96 2.27 -4.60
CA LEU A 81 0.50 1.08 -3.90
C LEU A 81 -1.01 1.16 -3.76
N ILE A 82 -1.68 0.06 -4.09
CA ILE A 82 -3.11 -0.12 -3.85
C ILE A 82 -3.25 -1.01 -2.62
N CYS A 83 -3.89 -0.46 -1.61
CA CYS A 83 -4.02 -1.07 -0.30
C CYS A 83 -5.50 -1.23 0.08
N SER A 84 -5.79 -2.20 0.94
CA SER A 84 -7.04 -2.27 1.71
C SER A 84 -6.73 -2.17 3.20
N ILE A 85 -7.74 -1.93 4.03
CA ILE A 85 -7.61 -2.01 5.49
C ILE A 85 -8.47 -3.18 5.97
N ASP A 86 -7.90 -4.05 6.80
CA ASP A 86 -8.65 -5.16 7.42
C ASP A 86 -9.37 -4.71 8.70
N LYS A 87 -10.18 -5.60 9.28
CA LYS A 87 -10.91 -5.35 10.53
C LYS A 87 -10.02 -5.09 11.76
N ASN A 88 -8.76 -5.50 11.70
CA ASN A 88 -7.76 -5.30 12.75
C ASN A 88 -6.95 -4.02 12.52
N SER A 89 -7.39 -3.14 11.60
CA SER A 89 -6.70 -1.91 11.22
C SER A 89 -5.31 -2.14 10.61
N ASN A 90 -5.05 -3.31 10.03
CA ASN A 90 -3.84 -3.54 9.25
C ASN A 90 -4.04 -3.10 7.82
N VAL A 91 -3.05 -2.38 7.28
CA VAL A 91 -3.02 -2.00 5.87
C VAL A 91 -2.45 -3.15 5.06
N ILE A 92 -3.24 -3.72 4.16
CA ILE A 92 -2.82 -4.81 3.28
C ILE A 92 -2.45 -4.22 1.92
N VAL A 93 -1.18 -4.30 1.52
CA VAL A 93 -0.75 -3.95 0.16
C VAL A 93 -1.19 -5.06 -0.78
N LYS A 94 -2.20 -4.78 -1.62
CA LYS A 94 -2.77 -5.76 -2.56
C LYS A 94 -1.93 -5.84 -3.83
N THR A 95 -1.51 -4.70 -4.36
CA THR A 95 -0.64 -4.64 -5.53
C THR A 95 0.19 -3.36 -5.54
N VAL A 96 1.23 -3.38 -6.36
CA VAL A 96 2.18 -2.30 -6.58
C VAL A 96 2.14 -1.96 -8.05
N ILE A 97 2.23 -0.68 -8.39
CA ILE A 97 2.32 -0.17 -9.76
C ILE A 97 3.51 0.80 -9.82
N THR A 98 4.39 0.65 -10.79
CA THR A 98 5.47 1.62 -11.05
C THR A 98 4.91 2.80 -11.81
N ARG A 99 5.36 4.01 -11.48
CA ARG A 99 4.83 5.24 -12.10
C ARG A 99 4.94 5.25 -13.62
N SER A 100 6.01 4.69 -14.18
CA SER A 100 6.23 4.53 -15.62
C SER A 100 5.14 3.72 -16.35
N THR A 101 4.38 2.90 -15.62
CA THR A 101 3.31 2.06 -16.18
C THR A 101 1.91 2.62 -15.91
N LEU A 102 1.79 3.79 -15.29
CA LEU A 102 0.50 4.42 -15.08
C LEU A 102 -0.01 5.03 -16.39
N LYS A 103 -1.25 4.67 -16.75
CA LYS A 103 -2.01 5.39 -17.77
C LYS A 103 -2.32 6.80 -17.28
N LYS A 104 -2.32 7.79 -18.17
CA LYS A 104 -2.64 9.21 -17.87
C LYS A 104 -3.90 9.39 -17.04
N GLU A 105 -4.95 8.61 -17.32
CA GLU A 105 -6.21 8.65 -16.58
C GLU A 105 -6.05 8.34 -15.08
N LEU A 106 -5.17 7.38 -14.73
CA LEU A 106 -4.89 7.06 -13.34
C LEU A 106 -4.02 8.15 -12.70
N GLU A 107 -3.16 8.82 -13.46
CA GLU A 107 -2.39 9.96 -12.94
C GLU A 107 -3.27 11.14 -12.55
N GLU A 108 -4.30 11.44 -13.33
CA GLU A 108 -5.25 12.52 -13.02
C GLU A 108 -6.06 12.23 -11.76
N ARG A 109 -6.38 10.94 -11.52
CA ARG A 109 -7.03 10.49 -10.29
C ARG A 109 -6.12 10.61 -9.06
N LEU A 110 -4.79 10.60 -9.26
CA LEU A 110 -3.77 10.76 -8.21
C LEU A 110 -3.37 12.22 -8.00
N LYS A 111 -4.37 13.10 -7.95
CA LYS A 111 -4.25 14.51 -7.54
C LYS A 111 -4.95 14.72 -6.18
N LYS A 112 -4.50 15.74 -5.46
CA LYS A 112 -5.04 16.19 -4.15
C LYS A 112 -4.94 15.11 -3.06
N GLY A 113 -3.81 14.42 -3.01
CA GLY A 113 -3.53 13.49 -1.91
C GLY A 113 -3.23 14.23 -0.62
N ILE A 114 -3.40 13.54 0.50
CA ILE A 114 -3.00 14.04 1.82
C ILE A 114 -1.66 13.45 2.23
N LYS A 115 -0.83 14.25 2.89
CA LYS A 115 0.40 13.75 3.52
C LYS A 115 0.12 13.41 4.98
N VAL A 116 0.64 12.28 5.43
CA VAL A 116 0.50 11.80 6.81
C VAL A 116 1.88 11.70 7.44
N ARG A 117 2.03 12.25 8.64
CA ARG A 117 3.24 12.09 9.44
C ARG A 117 3.04 10.94 10.44
N TRP A 118 3.44 9.74 10.02
CA TRP A 118 3.41 8.57 10.89
C TRP A 118 4.46 8.69 12.00
N LYS A 119 4.05 8.41 13.23
CA LYS A 119 4.96 8.22 14.39
C LYS A 119 5.67 6.87 14.30
N GLN A 120 5.00 5.85 13.77
CA GLN A 120 5.56 4.50 13.63
C GLN A 120 5.02 3.82 12.37
N ILE A 121 5.92 3.20 11.60
CA ILE A 121 5.61 2.43 10.40
C ILE A 121 6.21 1.03 10.55
N THR A 122 5.37 0.02 10.73
CA THR A 122 5.78 -1.37 10.82
C THR A 122 5.37 -2.10 9.56
N VAL A 123 6.29 -2.82 8.92
CA VAL A 123 6.04 -3.54 7.66
C VAL A 123 6.34 -5.02 7.85
N TYR A 124 5.35 -5.84 7.58
CA TYR A 124 5.40 -7.29 7.62
C TYR A 124 5.31 -7.83 6.19
N ALA A 125 6.30 -8.63 5.82
CA ALA A 125 6.25 -9.43 4.61
C ALA A 125 6.14 -10.89 5.04
N SER A 126 5.11 -11.59 4.61
CA SER A 126 4.93 -13.01 4.93
C SER A 126 6.13 -13.84 4.44
N LYS A 127 6.31 -15.04 5.00
CA LYS A 127 7.23 -16.04 4.41
C LYS A 127 6.66 -16.44 3.04
N LEU A 128 7.52 -16.48 2.02
CA LEU A 128 7.17 -16.97 0.68
C LEU A 128 6.93 -18.47 0.72
#